data_AF-A0A6A6NKI9-F1
#
_entry.id   AF-A0A6A6NKI9-F1
#
_cell.length_a   1.000
_cell.length_b   1.000
_cell.length_c   1.000
_cell.angle_alpha   90.00
_cell.angle_beta   90.00
_cell.angle_gamma   90.00
#
_symmetry.space_group_name_H-M   'P 1'
#
loop_
_entity.id
_entity.type
_entity.pdbx_description
1 polymer ?
#
loop_
_entity_poly.entity_id
_entity_poly.type
_entity_poly.pdbx_seq_one_letter_code
_entity_poly.pdbx_strand_id
1 'polypeptide(L)'
;MSNLKSLKELNLANCEKVLDIPGFECIKSLTRLYMSGCRACSLTVKRRLSKVFLRNMRNLSIPGSKIPDWFSQEEVSYSERRNLEIKAVIICAVVSVDHRIPDDLRDEIPSLPALQARMSKANAPLCVNTLDLRGVPKTDEDQIHLCRYTDSYPLVSRLKDGYKLAVTAPNPPIMQGSAEEVWRSSGL
;
A
#
# COMPACT_ATOMS: atom_id res chain seq x y z
N MET A 1 12.62 -17.36 11.63
CA MET A 1 11.21 -17.09 12.00
C MET A 1 10.20 -18.10 11.41
N SER A 2 10.65 -19.23 10.85
CA SER A 2 9.83 -20.20 10.11
C SER A 2 8.79 -20.99 10.92
N ASN A 3 8.86 -20.96 12.25
CA ASN A 3 7.92 -21.68 13.13
C ASN A 3 6.64 -20.88 13.44
N LEU A 4 6.57 -19.60 13.05
CA LEU A 4 5.43 -18.73 13.31
C LEU A 4 4.30 -18.94 12.27
N LYS A 5 3.71 -20.13 12.26
CA LYS A 5 2.73 -20.56 11.24
C LYS A 5 1.45 -19.72 11.17
N SER A 6 1.10 -19.01 12.24
CA SER A 6 -0.13 -18.20 12.33
C SER A 6 0.10 -16.69 12.32
N LEU A 7 1.34 -16.23 12.15
CA LEU A 7 1.66 -14.79 12.17
C LEU A 7 1.11 -14.10 10.93
N LYS A 8 0.07 -13.29 11.11
CA LYS A 8 -0.58 -12.54 10.01
C LYS A 8 -0.01 -11.15 9.78
N GLU A 9 0.58 -10.56 10.82
CA GLU A 9 1.05 -9.19 10.84
C GLU A 9 2.40 -9.12 11.54
N LEU A 10 3.37 -8.47 10.90
CA LEU A 10 4.68 -8.16 11.46
C LEU A 10 4.90 -6.64 11.33
N ASN A 11 4.89 -5.95 12.46
CA ASN A 11 5.19 -4.52 12.53
C ASN A 11 6.57 -4.30 13.12
N LEU A 12 7.46 -3.74 12.31
CA LEU A 12 8.82 -3.34 12.67
C LEU A 12 9.05 -1.88 12.33
N ALA A 13 8.01 -1.08 12.08
CA ALA A 13 8.16 0.32 11.72
C ALA A 13 9.10 1.05 12.71
N ASN A 14 10.02 1.84 12.16
CA ASN A 14 11.03 2.63 12.86
C ASN A 14 12.09 1.81 13.61
N CYS A 15 12.26 0.52 13.29
CA CYS A 15 13.36 -0.28 13.79
C CYS A 15 14.66 -0.02 13.01
N GLU A 16 15.28 1.13 13.23
CA GLU A 16 16.44 1.62 12.47
C GLU A 16 17.68 0.72 12.55
N LYS A 17 17.84 -0.02 13.67
CA LYS A 17 19.02 -0.85 13.96
C LYS A 17 18.86 -2.31 13.50
N VAL A 18 17.68 -2.72 13.05
CA VAL A 18 17.47 -4.10 12.57
C VAL A 18 18.21 -4.28 11.26
N LEU A 19 19.19 -5.19 11.25
CA LEU A 19 20.06 -5.44 10.10
C LEU A 19 19.49 -6.47 9.12
N ASP A 20 18.68 -7.41 9.61
CA ASP A 20 18.02 -8.42 8.80
C ASP A 20 16.78 -8.98 9.51
N ILE A 21 15.90 -9.60 8.72
CA ILE A 21 14.73 -10.35 9.19
C ILE A 21 14.77 -11.71 8.49
N PRO A 22 15.51 -12.69 9.01
CA PRO A 22 15.67 -13.97 8.30
C PRO A 22 14.39 -14.84 8.34
N GLY A 23 13.97 -15.28 7.15
CA GLY A 23 12.90 -16.26 6.97
C GLY A 23 11.49 -15.70 7.08
N PHE A 24 11.30 -14.39 6.97
CA PHE A 24 9.98 -13.76 6.90
C PHE A 24 9.24 -14.12 5.60
N GLU A 25 9.99 -14.26 4.51
CA GLU A 25 9.51 -14.63 3.18
C GLU A 25 8.91 -16.04 3.13
N CYS A 26 9.24 -16.88 4.10
CA CYS A 26 8.71 -18.24 4.24
C CYS A 26 7.39 -18.31 5.04
N ILE A 27 6.97 -17.22 5.69
CA ILE A 27 5.78 -17.19 6.55
C ILE A 27 4.53 -17.06 5.66
N LYS A 28 3.93 -18.20 5.30
CA LYS A 28 2.78 -18.25 4.38
C LYS A 28 1.52 -17.51 4.87
N SER A 29 1.36 -17.35 6.19
CA SER A 29 0.22 -16.65 6.80
C SER A 29 0.41 -15.14 6.90
N LEU A 30 1.62 -14.63 6.63
CA LEU A 30 1.92 -13.22 6.73
C LEU A 30 1.23 -12.45 5.60
N THR A 31 0.37 -11.52 5.99
CA THR A 31 -0.42 -10.69 5.07
C THR A 31 -0.20 -9.21 5.29
N ARG A 32 0.47 -8.80 6.37
CA ARG A 32 0.78 -7.41 6.66
C ARG A 32 2.21 -7.29 7.17
N LEU A 33 3.01 -6.46 6.51
CA LEU A 33 4.41 -6.22 6.87
C LEU A 33 4.67 -4.71 6.90
N TYR A 34 4.98 -4.16 8.06
CA TYR A 34 5.26 -2.74 8.22
C TYR A 34 6.71 -2.54 8.63
N MET A 35 7.46 -1.79 7.83
CA MET A 35 8.90 -1.60 7.99
C MET A 35 9.35 -0.19 7.61
N SER A 36 8.44 0.77 7.50
CA SER A 36 8.81 2.17 7.28
C SER A 36 9.85 2.62 8.29
N GLY A 37 10.82 3.44 7.90
CA GLY A 37 11.94 3.85 8.76
C GLY A 37 13.00 2.77 9.05
N CYS A 38 12.85 1.52 8.59
CA CYS A 38 13.86 0.47 8.77
C CYS A 38 15.02 0.58 7.76
N ARG A 39 15.89 1.57 7.94
CA ARG A 39 16.98 1.87 6.99
C ARG A 39 17.98 0.73 6.83
N ALA A 40 18.44 0.13 7.93
CA ALA A 40 19.55 -0.82 7.90
C ALA A 40 19.24 -2.16 7.19
N CYS A 41 18.00 -2.66 7.27
CA CYS A 41 17.60 -3.91 6.60
C CYS A 41 16.82 -3.73 5.29
N SER A 42 16.50 -2.49 4.88
CA SER A 42 15.63 -2.21 3.73
C SER A 42 16.08 -2.92 2.45
N LEU A 43 17.38 -2.84 2.11
CA LEU A 43 17.92 -3.46 0.91
C LEU A 43 17.81 -5.00 0.95
N THR A 44 18.19 -5.60 2.08
CA THR A 44 18.17 -7.06 2.28
C THR A 44 16.75 -7.61 2.20
N VAL A 45 15.79 -6.94 2.84
CA VAL A 45 14.37 -7.31 2.79
C VAL A 45 13.80 -7.16 1.40
N LYS A 46 14.05 -6.02 0.72
CA LYS A 46 13.57 -5.78 -0.64
C LYS A 46 13.99 -6.88 -1.61
N ARG A 47 15.22 -7.38 -1.51
CA ARG A 47 15.72 -8.50 -2.33
C ARG A 47 14.94 -9.81 -2.13
N ARG A 48 14.27 -9.99 -1.00
CA ARG A 48 13.46 -11.18 -0.67
C ARG A 48 11.96 -10.98 -0.94
N LEU A 49 11.52 -9.78 -1.31
CA LEU A 49 10.13 -9.48 -1.70
C LEU A 49 9.82 -10.01 -3.11
N SER A 50 9.73 -11.33 -3.24
CA SER A 50 9.37 -11.97 -4.51
C SER A 50 7.93 -11.66 -4.93
N LYS A 51 7.65 -11.77 -6.23
CA LYS A 51 6.27 -11.69 -6.76
C LYS A 51 5.32 -12.63 -6.02
N VAL A 52 5.78 -13.84 -5.66
CA VAL A 52 4.99 -14.84 -4.93
C VAL A 52 4.64 -14.35 -3.52
N PHE A 53 5.61 -13.78 -2.80
CA PHE A 53 5.39 -13.23 -1.46
C PHE A 53 4.35 -12.10 -1.49
N LEU A 54 4.44 -11.21 -2.48
CA LEU A 54 3.52 -10.08 -2.62
C LEU A 54 2.09 -10.50 -3.02
N ARG A 55 1.85 -11.71 -3.54
CA ARG A 55 0.49 -12.16 -3.94
C ARG A 55 -0.49 -12.19 -2.78
N ASN A 56 -0.03 -12.55 -1.58
CA ASN A 56 -0.88 -12.67 -0.40
C ASN A 56 -0.79 -11.46 0.55
N MET A 57 0.01 -10.46 0.17
CA MET A 57 0.21 -9.27 0.98
C MET A 57 -0.99 -8.33 0.84
N ARG A 58 -1.61 -8.02 1.97
CA ARG A 58 -2.68 -7.02 2.11
C ARG A 58 -2.11 -5.62 2.30
N ASN A 59 -1.08 -5.49 3.16
CA ASN A 59 -0.41 -4.22 3.40
C ASN A 59 1.10 -4.45 3.50
N LEU A 60 1.87 -3.59 2.82
CA LEU A 60 3.32 -3.54 2.94
C LEU A 60 3.74 -2.07 3.12
N SER A 61 4.64 -1.80 4.06
CA SER A 61 5.33 -0.51 4.12
C SER A 61 6.84 -0.72 4.25
N ILE A 62 7.65 -0.05 3.43
CA ILE A 62 9.11 -0.18 3.42
C ILE A 62 9.78 1.15 3.04
N PRO A 63 11.02 1.42 3.46
CA PRO A 63 11.71 2.64 3.07
C PRO A 63 12.02 2.69 1.58
N GLY A 64 11.97 3.87 0.98
CA GLY A 64 12.33 4.15 -0.41
C GLY A 64 11.19 4.75 -1.23
N SER A 65 11.52 5.15 -2.45
CA SER A 65 10.62 5.88 -3.37
C SER A 65 10.40 5.21 -4.71
N LYS A 66 11.21 4.20 -5.05
CA LYS A 66 11.14 3.55 -6.36
C LYS A 66 9.93 2.61 -6.45
N ILE A 67 8.88 3.07 -7.08
CA ILE A 67 7.75 2.23 -7.49
C ILE A 67 8.20 1.33 -8.66
N PRO A 68 7.83 0.04 -8.67
CA PRO A 68 8.09 -0.82 -9.82
C PRO A 68 7.41 -0.30 -11.10
N ASP A 69 8.09 -0.44 -12.24
CA ASP A 69 7.66 0.05 -13.57
C ASP A 69 6.36 -0.58 -14.10
N TRP A 70 5.90 -1.68 -13.52
CA TRP A 70 4.61 -2.31 -13.82
C TRP A 70 3.42 -1.71 -13.06
N PHE A 71 3.62 -0.63 -12.29
CA PHE A 71 2.56 0.25 -11.80
C PHE A 71 2.31 1.40 -12.77
N SER A 72 1.05 1.79 -12.93
CA SER A 72 0.66 2.98 -13.69
C SER A 72 0.78 4.22 -12.80
N GLN A 73 1.45 5.26 -13.30
CA GLN A 73 1.70 6.50 -12.56
C GLN A 73 0.57 7.53 -12.65
N GLU A 74 -0.45 7.29 -13.47
CA GLU A 74 -1.58 8.20 -13.74
C GLU A 74 -2.93 7.49 -13.59
N GLU A 75 -4.01 8.29 -13.63
CA GLU A 75 -5.41 7.82 -13.60
C GLU A 75 -5.62 6.62 -14.53
N VAL A 76 -6.08 5.51 -13.95
CA VAL A 76 -6.27 4.25 -14.70
C VAL A 76 -7.73 4.04 -15.06
N SER A 77 -8.01 3.90 -16.35
CA SER A 77 -9.32 3.46 -16.84
C SER A 77 -9.45 1.93 -16.81
N TYR A 78 -10.51 1.44 -16.18
CA TYR A 78 -10.85 0.02 -16.11
C TYR A 78 -11.66 -0.40 -17.34
N SER A 79 -11.11 -1.29 -18.18
CA SER A 79 -11.83 -1.90 -19.30
C SER A 79 -12.11 -3.39 -19.06
N GLU A 80 -13.36 -3.80 -18.90
CA GLU A 80 -13.72 -5.20 -18.64
C GLU A 80 -13.19 -6.12 -19.74
N ARG A 81 -12.78 -7.33 -19.35
CA ARG A 81 -12.31 -8.35 -20.30
C ARG A 81 -13.22 -9.57 -20.19
N ARG A 82 -13.70 -10.06 -21.34
CA ARG A 82 -14.51 -11.29 -21.40
C ARG A 82 -13.73 -12.42 -20.73
N ASN A 83 -14.42 -13.17 -19.87
CA ASN A 83 -13.87 -14.31 -19.12
C ASN A 83 -12.73 -13.98 -18.14
N LEU A 84 -12.54 -12.71 -17.78
CA LEU A 84 -11.53 -12.28 -16.81
C LEU A 84 -12.17 -11.36 -15.76
N GLU A 85 -12.52 -11.94 -14.63
CA GLU A 85 -13.03 -11.20 -13.47
C GLU A 85 -11.86 -10.55 -12.71
N ILE A 86 -12.03 -9.30 -12.28
CA ILE A 86 -11.08 -8.69 -11.36
C ILE A 86 -11.27 -9.23 -9.95
N LYS A 87 -10.20 -9.73 -9.34
CA LYS A 87 -10.22 -10.26 -7.97
C LYS A 87 -9.63 -9.31 -6.94
N ALA A 88 -8.77 -8.41 -7.37
CA ALA A 88 -8.16 -7.42 -6.49
C ALA A 88 -7.67 -6.19 -7.25
N VAL A 89 -7.65 -5.07 -6.52
CA VAL A 89 -6.97 -3.82 -6.87
C VAL A 89 -5.80 -3.64 -5.91
N ILE A 90 -4.60 -3.40 -6.45
CA ILE A 90 -3.40 -3.11 -5.67
C ILE A 90 -3.05 -1.65 -5.91
N ILE A 91 -2.86 -0.90 -4.83
CA ILE A 91 -2.45 0.49 -4.86
C ILE A 91 -1.07 0.57 -4.23
N CYS A 92 -0.10 1.10 -4.97
CA CYS A 92 1.17 1.56 -4.42
C CYS A 92 1.02 3.05 -4.09
N ALA A 93 1.82 3.57 -3.19
CA ALA A 93 1.94 4.99 -2.94
C ALA A 93 3.32 5.26 -2.34
N VAL A 94 3.90 6.41 -2.67
CA VAL A 94 5.09 6.92 -1.97
C VAL A 94 4.62 7.99 -1.00
N VAL A 95 5.08 7.93 0.23
CA VAL A 95 4.69 8.89 1.26
C VAL A 95 5.95 9.34 1.98
N SER A 96 6.21 10.64 1.93
CA SER A 96 7.10 11.34 2.85
C SER A 96 6.25 12.06 3.88
N VAL A 97 6.81 12.24 5.06
CA VAL A 97 6.12 12.82 6.20
C VAL A 97 6.93 14.04 6.64
N ASP A 98 6.36 15.24 6.48
CA ASP A 98 6.98 16.44 7.02
C ASP A 98 6.75 16.49 8.54
N HIS A 99 7.86 16.43 9.31
CA HIS A 99 7.84 16.51 10.77
C HIS A 99 7.97 17.95 11.29
N ARG A 100 8.07 18.95 10.40
CA ARG A 100 8.05 20.37 10.78
C ARG A 100 6.64 20.85 11.14
N ILE A 101 5.62 20.11 10.70
CA ILE A 101 4.23 20.33 11.06
C ILE A 101 3.95 19.52 12.33
N PRO A 102 3.65 20.16 13.48
CA PRO A 102 3.21 19.46 14.67
C PRO A 102 1.93 18.70 14.35
N ASP A 103 1.95 17.39 14.56
CA ASP A 103 0.80 16.53 14.34
C ASP A 103 0.58 15.75 15.62
N ASP A 104 -0.12 16.41 16.55
CA ASP A 104 -0.39 15.95 17.92
C ASP A 104 -1.17 14.61 17.96
N LEU A 105 -1.68 14.13 16.82
CA LEU A 105 -2.44 12.89 16.66
C LEU A 105 -1.58 11.68 16.22
N ARG A 106 -0.30 11.87 15.90
CA ARG A 106 0.57 10.77 15.39
C ARG A 106 0.84 9.66 16.40
N ASP A 107 0.83 10.00 17.69
CA ASP A 107 1.00 9.02 18.75
C ASP A 107 -0.30 8.22 19.01
N GLU A 108 -1.45 8.71 18.54
CA GLU A 108 -2.76 8.08 18.73
C GLU A 108 -3.21 7.22 17.53
N ILE A 109 -2.87 7.60 16.29
CA ILE A 109 -3.34 6.92 15.08
C ILE A 109 -2.14 6.36 14.27
N PRO A 110 -1.89 5.04 14.28
CA PRO A 110 -0.75 4.42 13.60
C PRO A 110 -0.89 4.33 12.07
N SER A 111 -1.89 5.01 11.48
CA SER A 111 -2.20 5.04 10.06
C SER A 111 -2.32 6.48 9.56
N LEU A 112 -1.59 6.84 8.51
CA LEU A 112 -1.71 8.16 7.90
C LEU A 112 -3.01 8.22 7.06
N PRO A 113 -3.99 9.10 7.36
CA PRO A 113 -5.12 9.35 6.47
C PRO A 113 -4.69 10.22 5.26
N ALA A 114 -3.48 10.01 4.75
CA ALA A 114 -2.84 10.89 3.79
C ALA A 114 -3.41 10.73 2.38
N LEU A 115 -3.98 9.56 2.05
CA LEU A 115 -4.36 9.21 0.68
C LEU A 115 -5.68 8.45 0.62
N GLN A 116 -6.40 8.67 -0.48
CA GLN A 116 -7.67 8.03 -0.79
C GLN A 116 -7.66 7.50 -2.22
N ALA A 117 -8.18 6.28 -2.41
CA ALA A 117 -8.52 5.74 -3.72
C ALA A 117 -9.91 6.23 -4.13
N ARG A 118 -10.01 6.88 -5.27
CA ARG A 118 -11.25 7.42 -5.84
C ARG A 118 -11.59 6.65 -7.10
N MET A 119 -12.76 6.03 -7.10
CA MET A 119 -13.33 5.34 -8.24
C MET A 119 -14.51 6.14 -8.76
N SER A 120 -14.42 6.59 -10.02
CA SER A 120 -15.39 7.51 -10.62
C SER A 120 -15.80 7.10 -12.03
N LYS A 121 -17.03 7.47 -12.43
CA LYS A 121 -17.57 7.35 -13.79
C LYS A 121 -18.66 8.41 -13.97
N ALA A 122 -18.84 8.90 -15.19
CA ALA A 122 -19.91 9.86 -15.49
C ALA A 122 -21.28 9.30 -15.07
N ASN A 123 -22.06 10.12 -14.36
CA ASN A 123 -23.39 9.77 -13.83
C ASN A 123 -23.44 8.57 -12.87
N ALA A 124 -22.30 8.18 -12.28
CA ALA A 124 -22.26 7.15 -11.24
C ALA A 124 -21.83 7.76 -9.89
N PRO A 125 -22.29 7.21 -8.75
CA PRO A 125 -21.82 7.64 -7.43
C PRO A 125 -20.30 7.47 -7.32
N LEU A 126 -19.63 8.52 -6.82
CA LEU A 126 -18.22 8.46 -6.47
C LEU A 126 -18.01 7.45 -5.33
N CYS A 127 -17.08 6.54 -5.50
CA CYS A 127 -16.63 5.64 -4.44
C CYS A 127 -15.25 6.10 -3.95
N VAL A 128 -15.13 6.39 -2.66
CA VAL A 128 -13.90 6.82 -2.02
C VAL A 128 -13.50 5.80 -0.97
N ASN A 129 -12.23 5.41 -0.95
CA ASN A 129 -11.69 4.45 0.00
C ASN A 129 -10.35 4.96 0.53
N THR A 130 -10.27 5.28 1.81
CA THR A 130 -9.02 5.72 2.46
C THR A 130 -8.01 4.57 2.47
N LEU A 131 -6.75 4.88 2.16
CA LEU A 131 -5.68 3.89 2.21
C LEU A 131 -5.30 3.57 3.66
N ASP A 132 -5.10 2.29 3.96
CA ASP A 132 -4.61 1.84 5.28
C ASP A 132 -3.07 1.94 5.29
N LEU A 133 -2.59 3.17 5.38
CA LEU A 133 -1.16 3.53 5.38
C LEU A 133 -0.57 3.40 6.79
N ARG A 134 -0.49 2.16 7.27
CA ARG A 134 0.12 1.84 8.57
C ARG A 134 1.65 1.83 8.52
N GLY A 135 2.26 1.98 9.70
CA GLY A 135 3.70 2.05 9.85
C GLY A 135 4.21 3.45 9.51
N VAL A 136 3.74 4.46 10.24
CA VAL A 136 4.14 5.86 10.02
C VAL A 136 5.65 6.01 10.28
N PRO A 137 6.44 6.51 9.31
CA PRO A 137 7.86 6.75 9.53
C PRO A 137 8.07 7.91 10.51
N LYS A 138 9.07 7.79 11.39
CA LYS A 138 9.63 8.91 12.19
C LYS A 138 10.63 9.76 11.39
N THR A 139 10.87 9.38 10.15
CA THR A 139 11.79 10.02 9.22
C THR A 139 11.00 10.85 8.20
N ASP A 140 11.67 11.83 7.60
CA ASP A 140 11.17 12.59 6.45
C ASP A 140 11.40 11.88 5.10
N GLU A 141 12.20 10.82 5.10
CA GLU A 141 12.45 10.00 3.91
C GLU A 141 11.17 9.38 3.33
N ASP A 142 11.17 9.24 2.00
CA ASP A 142 10.12 8.53 1.26
C ASP A 142 9.95 7.08 1.72
N GLN A 143 8.70 6.68 1.87
CA GLN A 143 8.30 5.30 2.16
C GLN A 143 7.34 4.80 1.10
N ILE A 144 7.54 3.57 0.64
CA ILE A 144 6.60 2.88 -0.22
C ILE A 144 5.56 2.19 0.65
N HIS A 145 4.29 2.44 0.35
CA HIS A 145 3.15 1.73 0.86
C HIS A 145 2.46 0.96 -0.26
N LEU A 146 2.10 -0.30 -0.02
CA LEU A 146 1.28 -1.11 -0.92
C LEU A 146 0.05 -1.59 -0.15
N CYS A 147 -1.14 -1.34 -0.72
CA CYS A 147 -2.44 -1.74 -0.19
C CYS A 147 -3.17 -2.61 -1.22
N ARG A 148 -3.58 -3.82 -0.85
CA ARG A 148 -4.37 -4.72 -1.69
C ARG A 148 -5.81 -4.79 -1.19
N TYR A 149 -6.73 -4.48 -2.08
CA TYR A 149 -8.17 -4.56 -1.88
C TYR A 149 -8.71 -5.75 -2.68
N THR A 150 -9.46 -6.63 -2.02
CA THR A 150 -10.15 -7.77 -2.64
C THR A 150 -11.59 -7.42 -3.02
N ASP A 151 -12.27 -8.32 -3.73
CA ASP A 151 -13.70 -8.23 -4.08
C ASP A 151 -14.64 -7.83 -2.94
N SER A 152 -14.30 -8.14 -1.68
CA SER A 152 -15.02 -7.68 -0.50
C SER A 152 -15.07 -6.15 -0.33
N TYR A 153 -14.21 -5.38 -1.01
CA TYR A 153 -14.19 -3.93 -0.95
C TYR A 153 -15.01 -3.31 -2.08
N PRO A 154 -15.77 -2.22 -1.82
CA PRO A 154 -16.51 -1.49 -2.87
C PRO A 154 -15.64 -1.06 -4.04
N LEU A 155 -14.36 -0.75 -3.79
CA LEU A 155 -13.36 -0.39 -4.80
C LEU A 155 -13.17 -1.48 -5.87
N VAL A 156 -13.48 -2.73 -5.55
CA VAL A 156 -13.36 -3.88 -6.46
C VAL A 156 -14.72 -4.40 -6.89
N SER A 157 -15.64 -4.65 -5.95
CA SER A 157 -16.97 -5.19 -6.25
C SER A 157 -17.84 -4.28 -7.13
N ARG A 158 -17.65 -2.96 -7.06
CA ARG A 158 -18.39 -1.98 -7.87
C ARG A 158 -17.65 -1.54 -9.13
N LEU A 159 -16.43 -2.01 -9.33
CA LEU A 159 -15.60 -1.62 -10.46
C LEU A 159 -16.14 -2.26 -11.74
N LYS A 160 -16.51 -1.42 -12.71
CA LYS A 160 -17.10 -1.84 -13.99
C LYS A 160 -16.42 -1.16 -15.16
N ASP A 161 -16.71 -1.63 -16.36
CA ASP A 161 -16.19 -1.04 -17.60
C ASP A 161 -16.37 0.50 -17.64
N GLY A 162 -15.31 1.21 -17.99
CA GLY A 162 -15.27 2.66 -18.11
C GLY A 162 -15.13 3.43 -16.78
N TYR A 163 -15.01 2.75 -15.64
CA TYR A 163 -14.64 3.43 -14.39
C TYR A 163 -13.17 3.83 -14.40
N LYS A 164 -12.88 4.98 -13.80
CA LYS A 164 -11.53 5.50 -13.58
C LYS A 164 -11.16 5.34 -12.11
N LEU A 165 -9.92 4.96 -11.87
CA LEU A 165 -9.33 4.85 -10.54
C LEU A 165 -8.22 5.90 -10.43
N ALA A 166 -8.26 6.69 -9.35
CA ALA A 166 -7.26 7.67 -9.01
C ALA A 166 -6.85 7.55 -7.53
N VAL A 167 -5.63 7.92 -7.18
CA VAL A 167 -5.16 8.06 -5.79
C VAL A 167 -4.89 9.52 -5.52
N THR A 168 -5.61 10.09 -4.58
CA THR A 168 -5.52 11.53 -4.28
C THR A 168 -5.34 11.75 -2.79
N ALA A 169 -4.72 12.87 -2.42
CA ALA A 169 -4.81 13.37 -1.05
C ALA A 169 -6.26 13.74 -0.70
N PRO A 170 -6.67 13.67 0.59
CA PRO A 170 -7.93 14.24 1.05
C PRO A 170 -8.03 15.74 0.74
N ASN A 171 -9.24 16.26 0.69
CA ASN A 171 -9.49 17.71 0.67
C ASN A 171 -10.34 18.09 1.90
N PRO A 172 -9.82 18.91 2.85
CA PRO A 172 -8.48 19.51 2.86
C PRO A 172 -7.37 18.47 3.06
N PRO A 173 -6.16 18.69 2.51
CA PRO A 173 -5.03 17.78 2.69
C PRO A 173 -4.57 17.81 4.14
N ILE A 174 -4.49 16.62 4.74
CA ILE A 174 -4.05 16.45 6.14
C ILE A 174 -2.51 16.54 6.24
N MET A 175 -1.80 16.16 5.17
CA MET A 175 -0.33 16.10 5.08
C MET A 175 0.13 16.34 3.63
N GLN A 176 1.33 16.90 3.43
CA GLN A 176 1.99 16.89 2.11
C GLN A 176 2.56 15.49 1.84
N GLY A 177 2.06 14.82 0.81
CA GLY A 177 2.58 13.54 0.34
C GLY A 177 2.15 13.30 -1.11
N SER A 178 3.07 12.83 -1.95
CA SER A 178 2.83 12.56 -3.37
C SER A 178 2.36 11.12 -3.58
N ALA A 179 1.05 10.91 -3.79
CA ALA A 179 0.52 9.60 -4.19
C ALA A 179 0.78 9.31 -5.67
N GLU A 180 1.17 8.08 -6.01
CA GLU A 180 1.28 7.58 -7.38
C GLU A 180 0.65 6.18 -7.48
N GLU A 181 -0.10 5.87 -8.56
CA GLU A 181 -1.35 5.07 -8.54
C GLU A 181 -1.31 3.54 -8.86
N VAL A 182 -2.40 3.02 -9.46
CA VAL A 182 -3.18 1.77 -9.16
C VAL A 182 -2.97 0.62 -10.19
N TRP A 183 -3.09 -0.66 -9.80
CA TRP A 183 -3.16 -1.79 -10.75
C TRP A 183 -4.17 -2.92 -10.46
N ARG A 184 -4.57 -3.60 -11.56
CA ARG A 184 -5.53 -4.71 -11.70
C ARG A 184 -4.85 -6.09 -11.70
N SER A 185 -5.11 -6.99 -10.75
CA SER A 185 -4.80 -8.41 -11.03
C SER A 185 -5.97 -9.07 -11.77
N SER A 186 -5.93 -9.05 -13.11
CA SER A 186 -6.63 -10.06 -13.91
C SER A 186 -5.74 -11.30 -13.93
N GLY A 187 -6.00 -12.23 -13.00
CA GLY A 187 -5.24 -13.48 -12.85
C GLY A 187 -3.89 -13.30 -12.16
N LEU A 188 -3.89 -13.42 -10.83
CA LEU A 188 -2.72 -13.80 -10.04
C LEU A 188 -3.07 -14.95 -9.12
#